data_AF-A0A965HEW9-F1
#
_entry.id   AF-A0A965HEW9-F1
#
_cell.length_a   1.000
_cell.length_b   1.000
_cell.length_c   1.000
_cell.angle_alpha   90.00
_cell.angle_beta   90.00
_cell.angle_gamma   90.00
#
_symmetry.space_group_name_H-M   'P 1'
#
loop_
_entity.id
_entity.type
_entity.pdbx_description
1 polymer ?
#
loop_
_entity_poly.entity_id
_entity_poly.type
_entity_poly.pdbx_seq_one_letter_code
_entity_poly.pdbx_strand_id
1 'polypeptide(L)'
;MDYNQVSQQAEKLRLGLTRSDWVEIDYEVAGKPCTLHLNLGQQEAQKSHGLCRGKTPDVANLPAGEVYFVPTDAHGQMPMKFEDGTLAILDVKKGRQVGGTFLSGNPKTLDNHVAKLKRDPVVGELGELGFGTQLLPFSGRDIQDEKILGTIH
;
A
#
# COMPACT_ATOMS: atom_id res chain seq x y z
N MET A 1 22.91 -6.68 -7.19
CA MET A 1 21.54 -6.49 -7.70
C MET A 1 21.65 -5.90 -9.11
N ASP A 2 20.97 -6.47 -10.10
CA ASP A 2 20.95 -5.95 -11.49
C ASP A 2 19.59 -5.32 -11.78
N TYR A 3 19.54 -4.00 -11.91
CA TYR A 3 18.29 -3.26 -12.13
C TYR A 3 17.63 -3.52 -13.49
N ASN A 4 18.34 -4.07 -14.47
CA ASN A 4 17.69 -4.55 -15.69
C ASN A 4 16.79 -5.75 -15.39
N GLN A 5 17.25 -6.66 -14.53
CA GLN A 5 16.45 -7.81 -14.09
C GLN A 5 15.30 -7.36 -13.20
N VAL A 6 15.53 -6.43 -12.26
CA VAL A 6 14.47 -5.81 -11.44
C VAL A 6 13.38 -5.24 -12.34
N SER A 7 13.75 -4.45 -13.35
CA SER A 7 12.81 -3.84 -14.29
C SER A 7 12.02 -4.88 -15.10
N GLN A 8 12.67 -5.95 -15.56
CA GLN A 8 12.01 -7.03 -16.29
C GLN A 8 11.02 -7.80 -15.42
N GLN A 9 11.34 -8.08 -14.15
CA GLN A 9 10.43 -8.80 -13.26
C GLN A 9 9.21 -7.96 -12.91
N ALA A 10 9.42 -6.69 -12.56
CA ALA A 10 8.31 -5.80 -12.25
C ALA A 10 7.44 -5.51 -13.49
N GLU A 11 8.00 -5.53 -14.71
CA GLU A 11 7.21 -5.39 -15.95
C GLU A 11 6.19 -6.52 -16.14
N LYS A 12 6.53 -7.75 -15.75
CA LYS A 12 5.60 -8.90 -15.89
C LYS A 12 4.33 -8.68 -15.08
N LEU A 13 4.47 -8.22 -13.84
CA LEU A 13 3.33 -7.90 -12.98
C LEU A 13 2.59 -6.66 -13.50
N ARG A 14 3.32 -5.61 -13.89
CA ARG A 14 2.75 -4.36 -14.43
C ARG A 14 1.82 -4.60 -15.62
N LEU A 15 2.25 -5.45 -16.57
CA LEU A 15 1.45 -5.81 -17.74
C LEU A 15 0.17 -6.56 -17.37
N GLY A 16 0.22 -7.41 -16.33
CA GLY A 16 -0.95 -8.15 -15.86
C GLY A 16 -1.96 -7.30 -15.08
N LEU A 17 -1.50 -6.25 -14.40
CA LEU A 17 -2.36 -5.37 -13.59
C LEU A 17 -2.85 -4.12 -14.34
N THR A 18 -2.18 -3.75 -15.43
CA THR A 18 -2.53 -2.56 -16.22
C THR A 18 -3.97 -2.64 -16.71
N ARG A 19 -4.72 -1.55 -16.55
CA ARG A 19 -6.14 -1.42 -16.92
C ARG A 19 -7.12 -2.27 -16.12
N SER A 20 -6.72 -2.80 -14.97
CA SER A 20 -7.67 -3.36 -14.00
C SER A 20 -8.70 -2.30 -13.56
N ASP A 21 -9.96 -2.72 -13.42
CA ASP A 21 -11.03 -1.85 -12.91
C ASP A 21 -10.85 -1.56 -11.41
N TRP A 22 -10.53 -2.62 -10.65
CA TRP A 22 -10.40 -2.60 -9.20
C TRP A 22 -9.50 -3.73 -8.69
N VAL A 23 -9.13 -3.64 -7.41
CA VAL A 23 -8.45 -4.68 -6.64
C VAL A 23 -9.22 -4.90 -5.34
N GLU A 24 -9.37 -6.15 -4.96
CA GLU A 24 -9.92 -6.56 -3.66
C GLU A 24 -8.83 -7.32 -2.90
N ILE A 25 -8.70 -7.00 -1.61
CA ILE A 25 -7.74 -7.62 -0.72
C ILE A 25 -8.51 -8.19 0.47
N ASP A 26 -8.57 -9.51 0.53
CA ASP A 26 -9.14 -10.26 1.65
C ASP A 26 -8.04 -10.72 2.59
N TYR A 27 -8.27 -10.53 3.88
CA TYR A 27 -7.31 -10.90 4.92
C TYR A 27 -8.03 -11.12 6.25
N GLU A 28 -7.31 -11.70 7.21
CA GLU A 28 -7.82 -11.94 8.55
C GLU A 28 -6.97 -11.20 9.59
N VAL A 29 -7.63 -10.52 10.53
CA VAL A 29 -6.99 -9.87 11.67
C VAL A 29 -7.64 -10.36 12.95
N ALA A 30 -6.86 -11.06 13.77
CA ALA A 30 -7.34 -11.60 15.06
C ALA A 30 -8.65 -12.42 14.93
N GLY A 31 -8.73 -13.29 13.93
CA GLY A 31 -9.92 -14.11 13.68
C GLY A 31 -11.08 -13.39 13.01
N LYS A 32 -10.91 -12.13 12.60
CA LYS A 32 -11.93 -11.34 11.90
C LYS A 32 -11.60 -11.24 10.41
N PRO A 33 -12.45 -11.74 9.51
CA PRO A 33 -12.29 -11.51 8.08
C PRO A 33 -12.51 -10.03 7.78
N CYS A 34 -11.66 -9.48 6.93
CA CYS A 34 -11.69 -8.10 6.50
C CYS A 34 -11.45 -8.04 4.99
N THR A 35 -12.07 -7.05 4.34
CA THR A 35 -11.92 -6.83 2.90
C THR A 35 -11.64 -5.35 2.64
N LEU A 36 -10.67 -5.06 1.79
CA LEU A 36 -10.42 -3.73 1.24
C LEU A 36 -10.63 -3.75 -0.27
N HIS A 37 -11.48 -2.87 -0.78
CA HIS A 37 -11.72 -2.69 -2.21
C HIS A 37 -11.16 -1.34 -2.66
N LEU A 38 -10.34 -1.35 -3.72
CA LEU A 38 -9.74 -0.16 -4.32
C LEU A 38 -10.12 -0.06 -5.81
N ASN A 39 -10.70 1.06 -6.22
CA ASN A 39 -11.00 1.33 -7.63
C ASN A 39 -9.77 1.92 -8.32
N LEU A 40 -9.33 1.32 -9.42
CA LEU A 40 -8.12 1.72 -10.15
C LEU A 40 -8.42 2.53 -11.41
N GLY A 41 -9.67 2.55 -11.87
CA GLY A 41 -10.10 3.39 -12.98
C GLY A 41 -9.46 3.03 -14.32
N GLN A 42 -9.07 1.77 -14.52
CA GLN A 42 -8.38 1.28 -15.72
C GLN A 42 -7.10 2.05 -16.09
N GLN A 43 -6.42 2.64 -15.11
CA GLN A 43 -5.16 3.35 -15.34
C GLN A 43 -4.04 2.38 -15.78
N GLU A 44 -3.00 2.92 -16.41
CA GLU A 44 -1.76 2.18 -16.60
C GLU A 44 -1.03 2.05 -15.27
N ALA A 45 -0.62 0.83 -14.92
CA ALA A 45 0.14 0.60 -13.70
C ALA A 45 1.52 1.25 -13.82
N GLN A 46 1.94 1.94 -12.76
CA GLN A 46 3.27 2.53 -12.67
C GLN A 46 4.26 1.49 -12.14
N LYS A 47 5.56 1.72 -12.33
CA LYS A 47 6.61 0.79 -11.93
C LYS A 47 7.84 1.50 -11.43
N SER A 48 8.26 1.18 -10.21
CA SER A 48 9.54 1.61 -9.65
C SER A 48 10.60 0.55 -9.96
N HIS A 49 11.54 0.88 -10.85
CA HIS A 49 12.54 -0.08 -11.35
C HIS A 49 14.00 0.37 -11.25
N GLY A 50 14.27 1.52 -10.62
CA GLY A 50 15.64 1.95 -10.30
C GLY A 50 16.48 2.40 -11.50
N LEU A 51 15.88 2.68 -12.66
CA LEU A 51 16.62 3.09 -13.87
C LEU A 51 16.12 4.43 -14.41
N CYS A 52 16.94 5.48 -14.28
CA CYS A 52 16.69 6.78 -14.92
C CYS A 52 17.54 6.91 -16.20
N ARG A 53 17.17 6.24 -17.28
CA ARG A 53 17.95 6.21 -18.55
C ARG A 53 17.35 7.09 -19.67
N GLY A 54 16.20 7.68 -19.43
CA GLY A 54 15.51 8.54 -20.40
C GLY A 54 16.23 9.87 -20.62
N LYS A 55 15.81 10.60 -21.66
CA LYS A 55 16.24 11.99 -21.90
C LYS A 55 15.43 12.99 -21.06
N THR A 56 14.31 12.56 -20.50
CA THR A 56 13.48 13.33 -19.58
C THR A 56 13.97 13.13 -18.14
N PRO A 57 13.92 14.17 -17.29
CA PRO A 57 14.16 14.01 -15.86
C PRO A 57 13.25 12.92 -15.27
N ASP A 58 13.82 12.09 -14.41
CA ASP A 58 13.14 10.92 -13.83
C ASP A 58 13.64 10.70 -12.41
N VAL A 59 12.77 10.19 -11.53
CA VAL A 59 13.05 9.95 -10.12
C VAL A 59 12.83 8.47 -9.85
N ALA A 60 13.83 7.82 -9.27
CA ALA A 60 13.74 6.42 -8.90
C ALA A 60 14.13 6.21 -7.44
N ASN A 61 13.39 5.34 -6.77
CA ASN A 61 13.75 4.84 -5.45
C ASN A 61 14.87 3.80 -5.57
N LEU A 62 15.77 3.77 -4.60
CA LEU A 62 16.75 2.71 -4.43
C LEU A 62 16.72 2.23 -2.96
N PRO A 63 16.41 0.95 -2.69
CA PRO A 63 16.12 -0.11 -3.66
C PRO A 63 14.79 0.09 -4.41
N ALA A 64 14.65 -0.58 -5.54
CA ALA A 64 13.46 -0.54 -6.40
C ALA A 64 12.86 -1.94 -6.54
N GLY A 65 11.73 -2.01 -7.25
CA GLY A 65 11.09 -3.27 -7.61
C GLY A 65 9.66 -3.36 -7.11
N GLU A 66 8.82 -2.45 -7.56
CA GLU A 66 7.39 -2.51 -7.30
C GLU A 66 6.57 -2.10 -8.52
N VAL A 67 5.30 -2.44 -8.48
CA VAL A 67 4.25 -1.91 -9.35
C VAL A 67 3.24 -1.21 -8.48
N TYR A 68 2.80 -0.02 -8.87
CA TYR A 68 1.89 0.77 -8.03
C TYR A 68 0.83 1.53 -8.84
N PHE A 69 -0.21 1.92 -8.13
CA PHE A 69 -1.35 2.69 -8.60
C PHE A 69 -1.62 3.85 -7.66
N VAL A 70 -2.26 4.90 -8.17
CA VAL A 70 -2.97 5.88 -7.33
C VAL A 70 -4.45 5.53 -7.41
N PRO A 71 -5.06 4.93 -6.37
CA PRO A 71 -6.46 4.55 -6.41
C PRO A 71 -7.37 5.76 -6.61
N THR A 72 -8.45 5.58 -7.38
CA THR A 72 -9.47 6.62 -7.60
C THR A 72 -10.50 6.68 -6.48
N ASP A 73 -10.71 5.55 -5.78
CA ASP A 73 -11.56 5.42 -4.61
C ASP A 73 -11.20 4.15 -3.84
N ALA A 74 -11.59 4.08 -2.57
CA ALA A 74 -11.46 2.89 -1.75
C ALA A 74 -12.57 2.79 -0.70
N HIS A 75 -12.97 1.56 -0.36
CA HIS A 75 -13.92 1.27 0.69
C HIS A 75 -13.66 -0.08 1.34
N GLY A 76 -14.17 -0.26 2.56
CA GLY A 76 -14.02 -1.50 3.32
C GLY A 76 -13.21 -1.25 4.58
N GLN A 77 -12.28 -2.13 4.87
CA GLN A 77 -11.51 -2.12 6.11
C GLN A 77 -10.02 -2.28 5.82
N MET A 78 -9.16 -1.75 6.70
CA MET A 78 -7.69 -1.87 6.61
C MET A 78 -7.10 -2.20 7.99
N PRO A 79 -6.13 -3.12 8.12
CA PRO A 79 -5.49 -3.37 9.42
C PRO A 79 -4.55 -2.22 9.76
N MET A 80 -4.42 -1.90 11.04
CA MET A 80 -3.43 -0.95 11.53
C MET A 80 -2.71 -1.51 12.75
N LYS A 81 -1.39 -1.57 12.65
CA LYS A 81 -0.49 -1.79 13.79
C LYS A 81 0.28 -0.51 14.06
N PHE A 82 0.04 0.09 15.21
CA PHE A 82 0.75 1.30 15.64
C PHE A 82 2.12 0.96 16.23
N GLU A 83 2.99 1.97 16.34
CA GLU A 83 4.35 1.82 16.87
C GLU A 83 4.40 1.22 18.28
N ASP A 84 3.41 1.54 19.13
CA ASP A 84 3.29 1.00 20.49
C ASP A 84 2.74 -0.45 20.54
N GLY A 85 2.51 -1.06 19.38
CA GLY A 85 1.95 -2.40 19.25
C GLY A 85 0.42 -2.45 19.31
N THR A 86 -0.27 -1.31 19.45
CA THR A 86 -1.74 -1.26 19.38
C THR A 86 -2.21 -1.79 18.03
N LEU A 87 -3.26 -2.61 18.05
CA LEU A 87 -3.91 -3.16 16.86
C LEU A 87 -5.33 -2.61 16.73
N ALA A 88 -5.68 -2.19 15.52
CA ALA A 88 -7.02 -1.76 15.16
C ALA A 88 -7.37 -2.20 13.74
N ILE A 89 -8.66 -2.21 13.42
CA ILE A 89 -9.18 -2.28 12.05
C ILE A 89 -9.75 -0.90 11.74
N LEU A 90 -9.22 -0.23 10.72
CA LEU A 90 -9.68 1.09 10.30
C LEU A 90 -10.77 0.94 9.23
N ASP A 91 -11.82 1.76 9.33
CA ASP A 91 -12.87 1.82 8.31
C ASP A 91 -12.46 2.79 7.21
N VAL A 92 -12.55 2.35 5.96
CA VAL A 92 -12.24 3.14 4.76
C VAL A 92 -13.54 3.45 4.02
N LYS A 93 -13.75 4.73 3.70
CA LYS A 93 -14.89 5.21 2.92
C LYS A 93 -14.44 6.36 2.04
N LYS A 94 -14.82 6.36 0.75
CA LYS A 94 -14.51 7.45 -0.19
C LYS A 94 -13.00 7.73 -0.25
N GLY A 95 -12.20 6.67 -0.36
CA GLY A 95 -10.75 6.75 -0.50
C GLY A 95 -9.99 7.14 0.76
N ARG A 96 -10.64 7.19 1.93
CA ARG A 96 -9.98 7.61 3.19
C ARG A 96 -10.42 6.83 4.42
N GLN A 97 -9.52 6.76 5.40
CA GLN A 97 -9.79 6.31 6.75
C GLN A 97 -10.75 7.28 7.45
N VAL A 98 -11.80 6.77 8.10
CA VAL A 98 -12.82 7.61 8.78
C VAL A 98 -13.03 7.26 10.26
N GLY A 99 -12.44 6.16 10.72
CA GLY A 99 -12.64 5.62 12.05
C GLY A 99 -12.02 4.23 12.16
N GLY A 100 -12.39 3.48 13.19
CA GLY A 100 -11.96 2.10 13.32
C GLY A 100 -12.43 1.43 14.60
N THR A 101 -12.19 0.13 14.66
CA THR A 101 -12.46 -0.74 15.79
C THR A 101 -11.14 -1.12 16.48
N PHE A 102 -11.04 -0.84 17.76
CA PHE A 102 -9.92 -1.29 18.60
C PHE A 102 -9.90 -2.81 18.74
N LEU A 103 -8.72 -3.42 18.70
CA LEU A 103 -8.54 -4.86 18.94
C LEU A 103 -7.72 -5.13 20.21
N SER A 104 -6.52 -4.57 20.33
CA SER A 104 -5.63 -4.81 21.47
C SER A 104 -4.59 -3.70 21.63
N GLY A 105 -3.93 -3.64 22.80
CA GLY A 105 -2.93 -2.61 23.12
C GLY A 105 -3.53 -1.42 23.87
N ASN A 106 -3.23 -0.19 23.44
CA ASN A 106 -3.65 1.03 24.11
C ASN A 106 -4.80 1.73 23.36
N PRO A 107 -6.03 1.74 23.90
CA PRO A 107 -7.19 2.39 23.25
C PRO A 107 -6.96 3.87 22.91
N LYS A 108 -6.19 4.59 23.75
CA LYS A 108 -5.91 6.01 23.52
C LYS A 108 -5.13 6.26 22.24
N THR A 109 -4.34 5.29 21.79
CA THR A 109 -3.59 5.38 20.52
C THR A 109 -4.55 5.43 19.34
N LEU A 110 -5.58 4.58 19.31
CA LEU A 110 -6.63 4.64 18.31
C LEU A 110 -7.47 5.92 18.44
N ASP A 111 -7.86 6.30 19.66
CA ASP A 111 -8.65 7.52 19.88
C ASP A 111 -7.93 8.77 19.34
N ASN A 112 -6.63 8.87 19.61
CA ASN A 112 -5.78 9.95 19.12
C ASN A 112 -5.67 9.92 17.58
N HIS A 113 -5.53 8.74 16.97
CA HIS A 113 -5.53 8.60 15.50
C HIS A 113 -6.86 9.07 14.90
N VAL A 114 -7.99 8.60 15.44
CA VAL A 114 -9.33 9.00 14.97
C VAL A 114 -9.56 10.50 15.17
N ALA A 115 -9.08 11.08 16.27
CA ALA A 115 -9.12 12.52 16.48
C ALA A 115 -8.26 13.27 15.44
N LYS A 116 -7.09 12.73 15.08
CA LYS A 116 -6.23 13.28 14.02
C LYS A 116 -6.93 13.25 12.67
N LEU A 117 -7.58 12.14 12.28
CA LEU A 117 -8.35 12.02 11.03
C LEU A 117 -9.47 13.07 10.93
N LYS A 118 -10.12 13.42 12.05
CA LYS A 118 -11.14 14.47 12.07
C LYS A 118 -10.55 15.87 11.90
N ARG A 119 -9.38 16.12 12.50
CA ARG A 119 -8.70 17.42 12.45
C ARG A 119 -8.01 17.67 11.11
N ASP A 120 -7.43 16.62 10.54
CA ASP A 120 -6.69 16.64 9.29
C ASP A 120 -7.07 15.41 8.44
N PRO A 121 -8.15 15.52 7.64
CA PRO A 121 -8.68 14.39 6.87
C PRO A 121 -7.72 13.83 5.82
N VAL A 122 -6.72 14.59 5.38
CA VAL A 122 -5.75 14.16 4.35
C VAL A 122 -4.84 13.06 4.89
N VAL A 123 -4.61 13.02 6.20
CA VAL A 123 -3.88 11.94 6.88
C VAL A 123 -4.49 10.56 6.63
N GLY A 124 -5.80 10.51 6.36
CA GLY A 124 -6.50 9.26 6.10
C GLY A 124 -6.56 8.85 4.65
N GLU A 125 -6.14 9.69 3.70
CA GLU A 125 -6.27 9.39 2.26
C GLU A 125 -5.34 8.26 1.84
N LEU A 126 -5.88 7.30 1.09
CA LEU A 126 -5.09 6.23 0.48
C LEU A 126 -4.49 6.74 -0.83
N GLY A 127 -3.24 7.21 -0.76
CA GLY A 127 -2.55 7.84 -1.88
C GLY A 127 -1.90 6.86 -2.86
N GLU A 128 -1.64 5.62 -2.44
CA GLU A 128 -0.96 4.62 -3.25
C GLU A 128 -1.49 3.21 -2.92
N LEU A 129 -1.43 2.33 -3.91
CA LEU A 129 -1.50 0.88 -3.77
C LEU A 129 -0.27 0.29 -4.43
N GLY A 130 0.63 -0.33 -3.67
CA GLY A 130 1.87 -0.87 -4.18
C GLY A 130 1.99 -2.39 -4.02
N PHE A 131 2.69 -3.02 -4.96
CA PHE A 131 2.98 -4.45 -5.00
C PHE A 131 4.47 -4.69 -5.16
N GLY A 132 5.08 -5.32 -4.15
CA GLY A 132 6.49 -5.68 -4.21
C GLY A 132 6.75 -6.84 -5.19
N THR A 133 7.94 -6.86 -5.80
CA THR A 133 8.27 -7.81 -6.89
C THR A 133 9.60 -8.55 -6.69
N GLN A 134 10.35 -8.21 -5.63
CA GLN A 134 11.73 -8.67 -5.43
C GLN A 134 11.81 -9.80 -4.41
N LEU A 135 12.64 -10.80 -4.70
CA LEU A 135 12.97 -11.84 -3.73
C LEU A 135 14.05 -11.31 -2.77
N LEU A 136 13.61 -10.68 -1.67
CA LEU A 136 14.46 -10.08 -0.64
C LEU A 136 14.00 -10.55 0.75
N PRO A 137 14.90 -10.63 1.74
CA PRO A 137 14.49 -10.84 3.13
C PRO A 137 13.86 -9.57 3.72
N PHE A 138 12.95 -9.74 4.68
CA PHE A 138 12.45 -8.63 5.49
C PHE A 138 13.57 -8.02 6.32
N SER A 139 13.62 -6.69 6.33
CA SER A 139 14.63 -5.87 6.99
C SER A 139 14.08 -5.03 8.14
N GLY A 140 12.75 -4.89 8.23
CA GLY A 140 12.07 -3.97 9.15
C GLY A 140 12.23 -2.50 8.72
N ARG A 141 12.46 -2.26 7.42
CA ARG A 141 12.62 -0.93 6.82
C ARG A 141 11.65 -0.79 5.67
N ASP A 142 10.77 0.21 5.77
CA ASP A 142 9.68 0.43 4.82
C ASP A 142 10.15 0.38 3.36
N ILE A 143 11.13 1.20 2.99
CA ILE A 143 11.63 1.29 1.60
C ILE A 143 12.20 -0.03 1.03
N GLN A 144 12.65 -0.94 1.89
CA GLN A 144 13.15 -2.25 1.44
C GLN A 144 12.04 -3.29 1.44
N ASP A 145 11.23 -3.29 2.49
CA ASP A 145 10.20 -4.30 2.73
C ASP A 145 9.03 -4.13 1.73
N GLU A 146 8.72 -2.90 1.31
CA GLU A 146 7.69 -2.61 0.31
C GLU A 146 8.01 -3.21 -1.07
N LYS A 147 9.30 -3.52 -1.34
CA LYS A 147 9.74 -4.12 -2.61
C LYS A 147 9.66 -5.66 -2.62
N ILE A 148 9.37 -6.30 -1.50
CA ILE A 148 9.40 -7.77 -1.36
C ILE A 148 8.26 -8.42 -2.13
N LEU A 149 8.54 -9.49 -2.88
CA LEU A 149 7.52 -10.22 -3.63
C LEU A 149 6.39 -10.71 -2.71
N GLY A 150 5.17 -10.27 -3.01
CA GLY A 150 3.96 -10.65 -2.27
C GLY A 150 3.56 -9.66 -1.17
N THR A 151 4.33 -8.59 -0.93
CA THR A 151 3.87 -7.50 -0.07
C THR A 151 2.90 -6.60 -0.83
N ILE A 152 1.90 -6.11 -0.10
CA ILE A 152 0.98 -5.05 -0.52
C ILE A 152 1.14 -3.93 0.51
N HIS A 153 1.24 -2.69 0.05
CA HIS A 153 1.39 -1.50 0.89
C HIS A 153 0.51 -0.35 0.40
#